data_AF-A0A5E4R0K8-F1
#
_entry.id   AF-A0A5E4R0K8-F1
#
_cell.length_a   1.000
_cell.length_b   1.000
_cell.length_c   1.000
_cell.angle_alpha   90.00
_cell.angle_beta   90.00
_cell.angle_gamma   90.00
#
_symmetry.space_group_name_H-M   'P 1'
#
loop_
_entity.id
_entity.type
_entity.pdbx_description
1 polymer ?
#
loop_
_entity_poly.entity_id
_entity_poly.type
_entity_poly.pdbx_seq_one_letter_code
_entity_poly.pdbx_strand_id
1 'polypeptide(L)'
;MSTAERKFLVEFIKLYESMECLWDKNHPRYRDRDEKMSAYQILLKKYKEFEMGATLVEMKKKLDNMRTACTREVKKVLKAKAFGGTHLPILWYYDHMQFLYKDLLPLECRSTCKQSNTSSCISSEPENEEPVEKKRKSILSIFLQNNDEDLHKVNESLNASEAQDLDDNEDQECDLMGRMTGIQLKSLVKRQRMIALKLISDVIFYAKLDQLTAESSIKLD
;
A
#
# COMPACT_ATOMS: atom_id res chain seq x y z
N MET A 1 -8.30 -21.31 -11.02
CA MET A 1 -6.84 -21.37 -11.19
C MET A 1 -6.40 -22.80 -10.94
N SER A 2 -5.75 -23.44 -11.92
CA SER A 2 -5.34 -24.85 -11.80
C SER A 2 -4.06 -25.01 -10.99
N THR A 3 -3.75 -26.23 -10.53
CA THR A 3 -2.49 -26.52 -9.83
C THR A 3 -1.27 -26.38 -10.76
N ALA A 4 -1.43 -26.68 -12.05
CA ALA A 4 -0.40 -26.48 -13.08
C ALA A 4 -0.15 -24.99 -13.35
N GLU A 5 -1.22 -24.21 -13.55
CA GLU A 5 -1.16 -22.74 -13.71
C GLU A 5 -0.50 -22.08 -12.49
N ARG A 6 -0.85 -22.51 -11.27
CA ARG A 6 -0.22 -22.00 -10.04
C ARG A 6 1.27 -22.29 -10.01
N LYS A 7 1.71 -23.52 -10.34
CA LYS A 7 3.14 -23.88 -10.42
C LYS A 7 3.87 -23.04 -11.46
N PHE A 8 3.30 -22.92 -12.66
CA PHE A 8 3.85 -22.11 -13.75
C PHE A 8 4.05 -20.65 -13.32
N LEU A 9 3.04 -20.03 -12.69
CA LEU A 9 3.14 -18.66 -12.20
C LEU A 9 4.21 -18.49 -11.11
N VAL A 10 4.42 -19.49 -10.25
CA VAL A 10 5.53 -19.46 -9.27
C VAL A 10 6.90 -19.50 -9.97
N GLU A 11 7.08 -20.34 -10.98
CA GLU A 11 8.31 -20.37 -11.79
C GLU A 11 8.53 -19.04 -12.52
N PHE A 12 7.48 -18.47 -13.10
CA PHE A 12 7.53 -17.17 -13.78
C PHE A 12 7.92 -16.03 -12.83
N ILE A 13 7.36 -16.00 -11.61
CA ILE A 13 7.73 -15.00 -10.59
C ILE A 13 9.19 -15.18 -10.16
N LYS A 14 9.67 -16.41 -9.94
CA LYS A 14 11.08 -16.68 -9.57
C LYS A 14 12.06 -16.29 -10.67
N LEU A 15 11.70 -16.54 -11.93
CA LEU A 15 12.50 -16.10 -13.08
C LEU A 15 12.57 -14.56 -13.12
N TYR A 16 11.45 -13.88 -12.87
CA TYR A 16 11.40 -12.43 -12.77
C TYR A 16 12.16 -11.87 -11.55
N GLU A 17 12.15 -12.55 -10.41
CA GLU A 17 12.96 -12.21 -9.22
C GLU A 17 14.45 -12.19 -9.56
N SER A 18 14.94 -13.18 -10.31
CA SER A 18 16.35 -13.24 -10.73
C SER A 18 16.80 -12.10 -11.68
N MET A 19 15.87 -11.35 -12.24
CA MET A 19 16.14 -10.26 -13.20
C MET A 19 16.12 -8.90 -12.51
N GLU A 20 17.09 -8.65 -11.62
CA GLU A 20 17.17 -7.44 -10.79
C GLU A 20 17.10 -6.14 -11.61
N CYS A 21 17.65 -6.13 -12.84
CA CYS A 21 17.55 -5.00 -13.76
C CYS A 21 16.10 -4.57 -14.09
N LEU A 22 15.10 -5.44 -13.92
CA LEU A 22 13.69 -5.14 -14.18
C LEU A 22 12.97 -4.47 -12.99
N TRP A 23 13.52 -4.53 -11.77
CA TRP A 23 12.77 -4.20 -10.55
C TRP A 23 13.56 -3.52 -9.43
N ASP A 24 14.85 -3.82 -9.26
CA ASP A 24 15.68 -3.15 -8.26
C ASP A 24 16.20 -1.82 -8.83
N LYS A 25 15.80 -0.72 -8.19
CA LYS A 25 16.19 0.65 -8.56
C LYS A 25 17.67 0.94 -8.29
N ASN A 26 18.30 0.15 -7.40
CA ASN A 26 19.70 0.28 -7.01
C ASN A 26 20.63 -0.55 -7.90
N HIS A 27 20.11 -1.53 -8.65
CA HIS A 27 20.91 -2.38 -9.51
C HIS A 27 21.56 -1.56 -10.64
N PRO A 28 22.88 -1.70 -10.93
CA PRO A 28 23.58 -0.85 -11.91
C PRO A 28 22.94 -0.84 -13.30
N ARG A 29 22.44 -1.99 -13.76
CA ARG A 29 21.77 -2.13 -15.06
C ARG A 29 20.28 -1.76 -15.05
N TYR A 30 19.74 -1.18 -13.98
CA TYR A 30 18.34 -0.72 -13.96
C TYR A 30 18.09 0.43 -14.94
N ARG A 31 19.11 1.21 -15.30
CA ARG A 31 19.00 2.27 -16.33
C ARG A 31 19.31 1.78 -17.74
N ASP A 32 19.78 0.54 -17.89
CA ASP A 32 20.11 -0.05 -19.18
C ASP A 32 18.82 -0.50 -19.89
N ARG A 33 18.61 -0.01 -21.12
CA ARG A 33 17.42 -0.31 -21.93
C ARG A 33 17.51 -1.68 -22.57
N ASP A 34 18.71 -2.09 -22.99
CA ASP A 34 18.93 -3.28 -23.80
C ASP A 34 19.00 -4.51 -22.91
N GLU A 35 19.64 -4.39 -21.74
CA GLU A 35 19.57 -5.41 -20.68
C GLU A 35 18.12 -5.66 -20.24
N LYS A 36 17.34 -4.58 -20.01
CA LYS A 36 15.91 -4.69 -19.71
C LYS A 36 15.13 -5.38 -20.84
N MET A 37 15.45 -5.07 -22.10
CA MET A 37 14.80 -5.71 -23.24
C MET A 37 15.13 -7.21 -23.31
N SER A 38 16.40 -7.57 -23.14
CA SER A 38 16.88 -8.96 -23.07
C SER A 38 16.15 -9.74 -21.97
N ALA A 39 16.11 -9.20 -20.74
CA ALA A 39 15.38 -9.79 -19.62
C ALA A 39 13.87 -9.99 -19.92
N TYR A 40 13.21 -8.99 -20.51
CA TYR A 40 11.81 -9.13 -20.93
C TYR A 40 11.60 -10.18 -22.04
N GLN A 41 12.55 -10.40 -22.95
CA GLN A 41 12.47 -11.47 -23.96
C GLN A 41 12.58 -12.86 -23.31
N ILE A 42 13.44 -13.02 -22.29
CA ILE A 42 13.55 -14.28 -21.53
C ILE A 42 12.23 -14.57 -20.78
N LEU A 43 11.63 -13.56 -20.15
CA LEU A 43 10.30 -13.71 -19.52
C LEU A 43 9.21 -14.04 -20.54
N LEU A 44 9.20 -13.40 -21.71
CA LEU A 44 8.23 -13.68 -22.76
C LEU A 44 8.37 -15.12 -23.28
N LYS A 45 9.59 -15.62 -23.44
CA LYS A 45 9.85 -17.02 -23.81
C LYS A 45 9.23 -17.98 -22.80
N LYS A 46 9.43 -17.75 -21.49
CA LYS A 46 8.79 -18.56 -20.44
C LYS A 46 7.26 -18.40 -20.45
N TYR A 47 6.75 -17.19 -20.65
CA TYR A 47 5.31 -16.91 -20.72
C TYR A 47 4.61 -17.66 -21.87
N LYS A 48 5.30 -17.82 -23.02
CA LYS A 48 4.81 -18.59 -24.17
C LYS A 48 4.73 -20.10 -23.95
N GLU A 49 5.37 -20.66 -22.92
CA GLU A 49 5.15 -22.06 -22.52
C GLU A 49 3.72 -22.28 -21.98
N PHE A 50 3.05 -21.21 -21.53
CA PHE A 50 1.69 -21.24 -21.01
C PHE A 50 0.68 -20.60 -21.99
N GLU A 51 0.98 -19.42 -22.55
CA GLU A 51 0.16 -18.74 -23.56
C GLU A 51 0.96 -18.58 -24.86
N MET A 52 0.92 -19.60 -25.74
CA MET A 52 1.70 -19.71 -26.98
C MET A 52 1.64 -18.45 -27.88
N GLY A 53 0.48 -17.79 -27.95
CA GLY A 53 0.26 -16.59 -28.77
C GLY A 53 0.68 -15.26 -28.11
N ALA A 54 1.11 -15.26 -26.85
CA ALA A 54 1.26 -14.05 -26.06
C ALA A 54 2.34 -13.08 -26.61
N THR A 55 2.03 -11.79 -26.49
CA THR A 55 2.92 -10.68 -26.83
C THR A 55 3.69 -10.17 -25.61
N LEU A 56 4.77 -9.43 -25.88
CA LEU A 56 5.53 -8.71 -24.84
C LEU A 56 4.64 -7.75 -24.03
N VAL A 57 3.60 -7.18 -24.67
CA VAL A 57 2.68 -6.22 -24.05
C VAL A 57 1.74 -6.91 -23.07
N GLU A 58 1.15 -8.05 -23.46
CA GLU A 58 0.26 -8.83 -22.58
C GLU A 58 1.02 -9.39 -21.37
N MET A 59 2.21 -9.94 -21.59
CA MET A 59 3.07 -10.42 -20.50
C MET A 59 3.47 -9.27 -19.54
N LYS A 60 3.79 -8.08 -20.05
CA LYS A 60 4.07 -6.90 -19.21
C LYS A 60 2.83 -6.48 -18.43
N LYS A 61 1.68 -6.35 -19.09
CA LYS A 61 0.38 -6.02 -18.46
C LYS A 61 0.01 -7.02 -17.37
N LYS A 62 0.25 -8.32 -17.57
CA LYS A 62 0.05 -9.37 -16.57
C LYS A 62 0.96 -9.15 -15.35
N LEU A 63 2.25 -8.91 -15.58
CA LEU A 63 3.24 -8.66 -14.53
C LEU A 63 2.93 -7.37 -13.75
N ASP A 64 2.57 -6.29 -14.43
CA ASP A 64 2.24 -4.99 -13.83
C ASP A 64 0.93 -5.05 -13.03
N ASN A 65 -0.06 -5.83 -13.48
CA ASN A 65 -1.26 -6.13 -12.69
C ASN A 65 -0.91 -6.88 -11.40
N MET A 66 -0.01 -7.88 -11.45
CA MET A 66 0.43 -8.62 -10.26
C MET A 66 1.24 -7.75 -9.30
N ARG A 67 2.17 -6.93 -9.82
CA ARG A 67 2.92 -5.91 -9.06
C ARG A 67 1.97 -4.93 -8.36
N THR A 68 0.96 -4.44 -9.08
CA THR A 68 -0.04 -3.48 -8.56
C THR A 68 -0.89 -4.10 -7.47
N ALA A 69 -1.36 -5.34 -7.68
CA ALA A 69 -2.11 -6.10 -6.68
C ALA A 69 -1.28 -6.32 -5.40
N CYS A 70 -0.04 -6.79 -5.52
CA CYS A 70 0.86 -6.95 -4.37
C CYS A 70 1.15 -5.61 -3.68
N THR A 71 1.40 -4.54 -4.42
CA THR A 71 1.66 -3.21 -3.84
C THR A 71 0.45 -2.70 -3.04
N ARG A 72 -0.77 -2.88 -3.54
CA ARG A 72 -2.01 -2.58 -2.80
C ARG A 72 -2.12 -3.44 -1.54
N GLU A 73 -1.77 -4.72 -1.61
CA GLU A 73 -1.82 -5.63 -0.47
C GLU A 73 -0.80 -5.27 0.61
N VAL A 74 0.45 -4.97 0.23
CA VAL A 74 1.51 -4.46 1.13
C VAL A 74 1.05 -3.17 1.81
N LYS A 75 0.44 -2.23 1.07
CA LYS A 75 -0.13 -1.00 1.66
C LYS A 75 -1.18 -1.32 2.74
N LYS A 76 -2.04 -2.33 2.56
CA LYS A 76 -3.00 -2.75 3.61
C LYS A 76 -2.30 -3.34 4.83
N VAL A 77 -1.30 -4.21 4.63
CA VAL A 77 -0.50 -4.83 5.70
C VAL A 77 0.20 -3.75 6.54
N LEU A 78 0.88 -2.81 5.88
CA LEU A 78 1.55 -1.67 6.53
C LEU A 78 0.57 -0.74 7.23
N LYS A 79 -0.58 -0.43 6.60
CA LYS A 79 -1.64 0.38 7.22
C LYS A 79 -2.18 -0.29 8.49
N ALA A 80 -2.48 -1.58 8.46
CA ALA A 80 -2.93 -2.31 9.63
C ALA A 80 -1.89 -2.29 10.76
N LYS A 81 -0.62 -2.61 10.44
CA LYS A 81 0.47 -2.59 11.43
C LYS A 81 0.66 -1.21 12.06
N ALA A 82 0.56 -0.13 11.28
CA ALA A 82 0.66 1.25 11.78
C ALA A 82 -0.47 1.63 12.76
N PHE A 83 -1.66 1.03 12.64
CA PHE A 83 -2.79 1.23 13.55
C PHE A 83 -2.90 0.14 14.64
N GLY A 84 -1.83 -0.63 14.89
CA GLY A 84 -1.82 -1.70 15.89
C GLY A 84 -2.68 -2.93 15.54
N GLY A 85 -3.17 -3.00 14.32
CA GLY A 85 -3.94 -4.13 13.79
C GLY A 85 -3.07 -5.14 13.03
N THR A 86 -3.63 -6.31 12.77
CA THR A 86 -3.02 -7.34 11.91
C THR A 86 -3.86 -7.52 10.65
N HIS A 87 -3.23 -7.41 9.47
CA HIS A 87 -3.84 -7.76 8.19
C HIS A 87 -2.98 -8.82 7.52
N LEU A 88 -3.55 -10.01 7.31
CA LEU A 88 -2.87 -11.10 6.61
C LEU A 88 -3.05 -10.93 5.09
N PRO A 89 -1.99 -11.12 4.27
CA PRO A 89 -2.12 -11.08 2.81
C PRO A 89 -3.08 -12.15 2.28
N ILE A 90 -4.00 -11.76 1.41
CA ILE A 90 -4.99 -12.66 0.79
C ILE A 90 -4.46 -13.20 -0.55
N LEU A 91 -3.51 -12.50 -1.19
CA LEU A 91 -2.92 -12.91 -2.46
C LEU A 91 -2.04 -14.16 -2.28
N TRP A 92 -2.42 -15.28 -2.89
CA TRP A 92 -1.70 -16.56 -2.76
C TRP A 92 -0.23 -16.52 -3.22
N TYR A 93 0.13 -15.56 -4.07
CA TYR A 93 1.48 -15.34 -4.59
C TYR A 93 2.22 -14.19 -3.89
N TYR A 94 1.66 -13.61 -2.83
CA TYR A 94 2.26 -12.50 -2.07
C TYR A 94 3.70 -12.85 -1.66
N ASP A 95 3.89 -14.02 -1.05
CA ASP A 95 5.18 -14.48 -0.56
C ASP A 95 6.25 -14.61 -1.65
N HIS A 96 5.84 -14.91 -2.89
CA HIS A 96 6.75 -14.98 -4.03
C HIS A 96 7.13 -13.60 -4.58
N MET A 97 6.41 -12.53 -4.24
CA MET A 97 6.71 -11.16 -4.66
C MET A 97 7.33 -10.29 -3.56
N GLN A 98 7.69 -10.86 -2.40
CA GLN A 98 8.29 -10.13 -1.26
C GLN A 98 9.55 -9.33 -1.62
N PHE A 99 10.30 -9.79 -2.62
CA PHE A 99 11.50 -9.11 -3.10
C PHE A 99 11.25 -7.69 -3.66
N LEU A 100 10.02 -7.36 -4.06
CA LEU A 100 9.67 -6.03 -4.58
C LEU A 100 9.52 -4.95 -3.50
N TYR A 101 9.43 -5.35 -2.24
CA TYR A 101 9.10 -4.46 -1.12
C TYR A 101 9.94 -4.73 0.14
N LYS A 102 11.17 -5.23 -0.06
CA LYS A 102 12.21 -5.42 0.97
C LYS A 102 12.42 -4.17 1.83
N ASP A 103 12.46 -3.01 1.18
CA ASP A 103 12.72 -1.71 1.83
C ASP A 103 11.47 -1.10 2.51
N LEU A 104 10.28 -1.63 2.22
CA LEU A 104 8.99 -1.11 2.70
C LEU A 104 8.44 -1.88 3.89
N LEU A 105 8.78 -3.17 4.02
CA LEU A 105 8.41 -3.97 5.18
C LEU A 105 9.43 -3.78 6.31
N PRO A 106 8.98 -3.49 7.55
CA PRO A 106 9.81 -3.71 8.73
C PRO A 106 10.29 -5.18 8.77
N LEU A 107 11.56 -5.39 9.09
CA LEU A 107 12.31 -6.66 8.99
C LEU A 107 11.68 -7.87 9.73
N GLU A 108 10.69 -7.63 10.59
CA GLU A 108 10.00 -8.63 11.43
C GLU A 108 9.07 -9.59 10.66
N CYS A 109 8.78 -9.34 9.37
CA CYS A 109 7.92 -10.23 8.56
C CYS A 109 8.66 -11.40 7.89
N ARG A 110 9.89 -11.75 8.31
CA ARG A 110 10.63 -12.93 7.85
C ARG A 110 10.60 -14.10 8.85
N SER A 111 9.44 -14.34 9.46
CA SER A 111 9.23 -15.47 10.36
C SER A 111 8.25 -16.47 9.77
N THR A 112 8.77 -17.45 9.03
CA THR A 112 8.02 -18.65 8.66
C THR A 112 7.49 -19.31 9.91
N CYS A 113 6.16 -19.47 10.02
CA CYS A 113 5.56 -20.22 11.11
C CYS A 113 5.96 -21.71 10.98
N LYS A 114 7.00 -22.10 11.75
CA LYS A 114 7.25 -23.47 12.17
C LYS A 114 7.35 -23.46 13.69
N GLN A 115 6.48 -24.20 14.35
CA GLN A 115 6.44 -24.32 15.80
C GLN A 115 7.71 -25.01 16.29
N SER A 116 8.40 -24.43 17.28
CA SER A 116 8.64 -25.03 18.60
C SER A 116 9.68 -24.28 19.46
N ASN A 117 9.20 -23.80 20.61
CA ASN A 117 9.84 -23.78 21.94
C ASN A 117 11.14 -23.00 22.25
N THR A 118 11.23 -22.65 23.55
CA THR A 118 12.41 -22.29 24.37
C THR A 118 13.18 -20.98 24.10
N SER A 119 12.75 -19.93 24.82
CA SER A 119 13.55 -19.11 25.77
C SER A 119 15.03 -18.80 25.50
N SER A 120 15.38 -17.51 25.41
CA SER A 120 16.20 -16.77 26.41
C SER A 120 16.94 -15.56 25.81
N CYS A 121 17.04 -14.52 26.63
CA CYS A 121 17.71 -13.22 26.43
C CYS A 121 19.22 -13.30 26.08
N ILE A 122 19.77 -12.22 25.52
CA ILE A 122 20.77 -11.32 26.18
C ILE A 122 21.21 -10.20 25.21
N SER A 123 21.53 -9.04 25.78
CA SER A 123 21.92 -7.79 25.11
C SER A 123 23.39 -7.72 24.68
N SER A 124 23.71 -6.92 23.65
CA SER A 124 24.98 -6.16 23.56
C SER A 124 24.96 -5.09 22.46
N GLU A 125 24.96 -3.81 22.86
CA GLU A 125 25.66 -2.71 22.16
C GLU A 125 27.20 -2.90 22.34
N PRO A 126 28.12 -2.20 21.62
CA PRO A 126 28.01 -0.88 20.96
C PRO A 126 28.54 -0.88 19.48
N GLU A 127 28.93 0.21 18.77
CA GLU A 127 29.12 1.64 19.11
C GLU A 127 28.93 2.58 17.86
N ASN A 128 29.27 3.86 18.06
CA ASN A 128 29.40 5.02 17.16
C ASN A 128 29.87 4.80 15.71
N GLU A 129 29.16 5.44 14.77
CA GLU A 129 29.77 6.36 13.79
C GLU A 129 28.74 7.44 13.35
N GLU A 130 29.21 8.67 13.07
CA GLU A 130 28.37 9.89 12.97
C GLU A 130 27.88 10.24 11.53
N PRO A 131 27.03 11.27 11.31
CA PRO A 131 25.93 11.15 10.36
C PRO A 131 26.23 11.57 8.92
N VAL A 132 25.68 10.80 7.97
CA VAL A 132 25.43 11.26 6.58
C VAL A 132 23.93 11.48 6.39
N GLU A 133 23.49 12.73 6.51
CA GLU A 133 22.10 13.13 6.31
C GLU A 133 21.62 12.89 4.87
N LYS A 134 20.93 11.76 4.67
CA LYS A 134 19.98 11.60 3.57
C LYS A 134 18.59 11.60 4.18
N LYS A 135 17.82 12.68 3.96
CA LYS A 135 16.46 12.90 4.47
C LYS A 135 15.60 11.63 4.36
N ARG A 136 15.54 10.84 5.44
CA ARG A 136 14.63 9.70 5.56
C ARG A 136 13.23 10.27 5.63
N LYS A 137 12.49 10.21 4.53
CA LYS A 137 11.08 10.59 4.48
C LYS A 137 10.35 9.81 5.58
N SER A 138 9.75 10.53 6.53
CA SER A 138 8.94 9.92 7.58
C SER A 138 7.88 9.03 6.94
N ILE A 139 7.60 7.88 7.55
CA ILE A 139 6.52 6.96 7.14
C ILE A 139 5.19 7.73 7.00
N LEU A 140 4.96 8.75 7.84
CA LEU A 140 3.81 9.66 7.76
C LEU A 140 3.76 10.46 6.44
N SER A 141 4.90 10.91 5.93
CA SER A 141 4.98 11.61 4.63
C SER A 141 4.73 10.69 3.44
N ILE A 142 5.02 9.40 3.57
CA ILE A 142 4.65 8.39 2.55
C ILE A 142 3.14 8.15 2.57
N PHE A 143 2.52 8.11 3.76
CA PHE A 143 1.08 7.96 3.92
C PHE A 143 0.26 9.16 3.42
N LEU A 144 0.80 10.38 3.47
CA LEU A 144 0.11 11.59 3.00
C LEU A 144 0.28 11.89 1.51
N GLN A 145 1.31 11.35 0.83
CA GLN A 145 1.63 11.71 -0.56
C GLN A 145 0.98 10.82 -1.65
N ASN A 146 0.14 9.82 -1.34
CA ASN A 146 -0.40 8.92 -2.37
C ASN A 146 -1.82 8.39 -2.06
N ASN A 147 -2.83 9.22 -2.32
CA ASN A 147 -4.23 8.79 -2.47
C ASN A 147 -4.75 9.05 -3.90
N ASP A 148 -4.02 8.57 -4.92
CA ASP A 148 -4.59 8.37 -6.25
C ASP A 148 -5.53 7.14 -6.23
N GLU A 149 -6.73 7.31 -5.69
CA GLU A 149 -7.88 6.45 -5.98
C GLU A 149 -8.91 7.16 -6.88
N ASP A 150 -8.44 7.91 -7.89
CA ASP A 150 -9.31 8.37 -8.99
C ASP A 150 -8.73 8.21 -10.41
N LEU A 151 -7.68 7.39 -10.57
CA LEU A 151 -7.21 6.97 -11.90
C LEU A 151 -8.10 5.88 -12.54
N HIS A 152 -9.41 6.08 -12.50
CA HIS A 152 -10.37 5.37 -13.35
C HIS A 152 -11.61 6.20 -13.78
N LYS A 153 -11.62 7.53 -13.58
CA LYS A 153 -12.62 8.46 -14.16
C LYS A 153 -12.08 9.49 -15.16
N VAL A 154 -10.77 9.73 -15.18
CA VAL A 154 -10.15 10.84 -15.95
C VAL A 154 -10.11 10.60 -17.47
N ASN A 155 -10.19 9.35 -17.96
CA ASN A 155 -10.09 9.06 -19.40
C ASN A 155 -11.45 9.07 -20.14
N GLU A 156 -12.52 9.51 -19.50
CA GLU A 156 -13.87 9.60 -20.10
C GLU A 156 -14.48 11.02 -20.00
N SER A 157 -13.81 11.94 -19.28
CA SER A 157 -14.26 13.34 -19.08
C SER A 157 -13.59 14.38 -19.99
N LEU A 158 -12.64 14.00 -20.85
CA LEU A 158 -11.95 14.93 -21.78
C LEU A 158 -12.84 15.50 -22.92
N ASN A 159 -14.16 15.30 -22.88
CA ASN A 159 -15.11 15.72 -23.92
C ASN A 159 -16.43 16.33 -23.37
N ALA A 160 -16.45 16.95 -22.18
CA ALA A 160 -17.60 17.78 -21.75
C ALA A 160 -17.23 18.79 -20.63
N SER A 161 -17.54 20.08 -20.84
CA SER A 161 -17.38 21.23 -19.90
C SER A 161 -15.94 21.51 -19.43
N GLU A 162 -15.35 22.70 -19.51
CA GLU A 162 -15.83 24.08 -19.65
C GLU A 162 -16.91 24.54 -18.64
N ALA A 163 -16.48 25.45 -17.75
CA ALA A 163 -17.17 26.10 -16.63
C ALA A 163 -17.23 25.34 -15.28
N GLN A 164 -17.28 26.14 -14.20
CA GLN A 164 -17.32 25.81 -12.75
C GLN A 164 -15.97 25.49 -12.07
N ASP A 165 -15.73 25.84 -10.79
CA ASP A 165 -15.99 27.10 -10.05
C ASP A 165 -15.10 27.11 -8.77
N LEU A 166 -15.07 28.20 -7.99
CA LEU A 166 -14.17 28.36 -6.82
C LEU A 166 -14.56 27.54 -5.55
N ASP A 167 -15.51 26.61 -5.67
CA ASP A 167 -16.23 25.96 -4.56
C ASP A 167 -15.61 24.62 -4.10
N ASP A 168 -14.90 23.92 -4.99
CA ASP A 168 -14.41 22.54 -4.81
C ASP A 168 -13.49 22.30 -3.58
N ASN A 169 -12.97 23.35 -2.96
CA ASN A 169 -11.88 23.26 -1.98
C ASN A 169 -12.38 23.00 -0.54
N GLU A 170 -13.53 23.57 -0.15
CA GLU A 170 -14.11 23.37 1.20
C GLU A 170 -14.73 21.97 1.35
N ASP A 171 -15.41 21.49 0.30
CA ASP A 171 -15.90 20.12 0.22
C ASP A 171 -14.75 19.12 0.32
N GLN A 172 -13.62 19.34 -0.37
CA GLN A 172 -12.42 18.49 -0.26
C GLN A 172 -11.86 18.42 1.17
N GLU A 173 -11.83 19.52 1.92
CA GLU A 173 -11.38 19.51 3.32
C GLU A 173 -12.35 18.74 4.22
N CYS A 174 -13.66 18.96 4.07
CA CYS A 174 -14.69 18.23 4.80
C CYS A 174 -14.60 16.71 4.55
N ASP A 175 -14.37 16.32 3.30
CA ASP A 175 -14.26 14.94 2.86
C ASP A 175 -12.98 14.26 3.41
N LEU A 176 -11.86 14.98 3.47
CA LEU A 176 -10.62 14.54 4.12
C LEU A 176 -10.81 14.36 5.64
N MET A 177 -11.45 15.32 6.31
CA MET A 177 -11.73 15.27 7.74
C MET A 177 -12.70 14.14 8.11
N GLY A 178 -13.73 13.90 7.29
CA GLY A 178 -14.65 12.77 7.43
C GLY A 178 -13.93 11.43 7.32
N ARG A 179 -13.07 11.26 6.30
CA ARG A 179 -12.23 10.06 6.13
C ARG A 179 -11.29 9.83 7.32
N MET A 180 -10.63 10.89 7.81
CA MET A 180 -9.71 10.80 8.95
C MET A 180 -10.42 10.42 10.25
N THR A 181 -11.54 11.09 10.56
CA THR A 181 -12.38 10.80 11.73
C THR A 181 -12.91 9.36 11.68
N GLY A 182 -13.34 8.89 10.51
CA GLY A 182 -13.77 7.50 10.30
C GLY A 182 -12.67 6.45 10.50
N ILE A 183 -11.40 6.81 10.35
CA ILE A 183 -10.25 5.93 10.68
C ILE A 183 -10.03 5.90 12.20
N GLN A 184 -10.02 7.07 12.85
CA GLN A 184 -9.86 7.17 14.31
C GLN A 184 -10.97 6.42 15.06
N LEU A 185 -12.23 6.55 14.64
CA LEU A 185 -13.35 5.81 15.24
C LEU A 185 -13.20 4.29 15.12
N LYS A 186 -12.55 3.78 14.06
CA LYS A 186 -12.37 2.32 13.85
C LYS A 186 -11.36 1.71 14.82
N SER A 187 -10.33 2.45 15.25
CA SER A 187 -9.34 1.94 16.23
C SER A 187 -9.85 1.96 17.68
N LEU A 188 -10.92 2.69 17.98
CA LEU A 188 -11.51 2.73 19.32
C LEU A 188 -12.21 1.40 19.71
N VAL A 189 -12.06 1.02 20.98
CA VAL A 189 -12.80 -0.08 21.62
C VAL A 189 -14.31 0.18 21.52
N LYS A 190 -15.13 -0.87 21.32
CA LYS A 190 -16.57 -0.77 21.01
C LYS A 190 -17.34 0.24 21.88
N ARG A 191 -17.12 0.27 23.20
CA ARG A 191 -17.78 1.22 24.12
C ARG A 191 -17.39 2.68 23.82
N GLN A 192 -16.09 2.96 23.69
CA GLN A 192 -15.60 4.32 23.38
C GLN A 192 -16.02 4.78 21.98
N ARG A 193 -16.01 3.89 20.98
CA ARG A 193 -16.54 4.19 19.64
C ARG A 193 -18.00 4.64 19.68
N MET A 194 -18.86 3.97 20.46
CA MET A 194 -20.28 4.34 20.57
C MET A 194 -20.47 5.70 21.26
N ILE A 195 -19.68 6.00 22.29
CA ILE A 195 -19.72 7.31 22.98
C ILE A 195 -19.26 8.41 22.03
N ALA A 196 -18.14 8.23 21.33
CA ALA A 196 -17.63 9.19 20.35
C ALA A 196 -18.61 9.43 19.19
N LEU A 197 -19.21 8.37 18.64
CA LEU A 197 -20.25 8.50 17.60
C LEU A 197 -21.47 9.27 18.09
N LYS A 198 -21.91 9.07 19.34
CA LYS A 198 -23.00 9.85 19.93
C LYS A 198 -22.62 11.32 20.01
N LEU A 199 -21.46 11.66 20.58
CA LEU A 199 -21.00 13.03 20.74
C LEU A 199 -20.86 13.76 19.38
N ILE A 200 -20.29 13.11 18.36
CA ILE A 200 -20.22 13.66 17.00
C ILE A 200 -21.63 13.90 16.43
N SER A 201 -22.56 12.97 16.65
CA SER A 201 -23.95 13.10 16.18
C SER A 201 -24.69 14.23 16.90
N ASP A 202 -24.48 14.39 18.22
CA ASP A 202 -25.04 15.47 19.02
C ASP A 202 -24.49 16.84 18.53
N VAL A 203 -23.18 16.96 18.27
CA VAL A 203 -22.57 18.18 17.72
C VAL A 203 -23.15 18.51 16.33
N ILE A 204 -23.27 17.54 15.43
CA ILE A 204 -23.88 17.75 14.10
C ILE A 204 -25.37 18.13 14.22
N PHE A 205 -26.09 17.58 15.20
CA PHE A 205 -27.48 17.94 15.47
C PHE A 205 -27.60 19.41 15.90
N TYR A 206 -26.78 19.86 16.86
CA TYR A 206 -26.77 21.26 17.29
C TYR A 206 -26.24 22.22 16.20
N ALA A 207 -25.32 21.77 15.34
CA ALA A 207 -24.89 22.52 14.16
C ALA A 207 -26.07 22.80 13.22
N LYS A 208 -26.89 21.78 12.93
CA LYS A 208 -28.09 21.88 12.07
C LYS A 208 -29.24 22.70 12.67
N LEU A 209 -29.13 23.10 13.93
CA LEU A 209 -30.07 23.99 14.60
C LEU A 209 -29.51 25.42 14.75
N ASP A 210 -28.34 25.71 14.17
CA ASP A 210 -27.60 26.97 14.33
C ASP A 210 -27.30 27.32 15.80
N GLN A 211 -27.10 26.30 16.65
CA GLN A 211 -26.87 26.44 18.10
C GLN A 211 -25.41 26.29 18.52
N LEU A 212 -24.49 26.01 17.59
CA LEU A 212 -23.05 25.99 17.89
C LEU A 212 -22.46 27.40 17.90
N THR A 213 -21.85 27.76 19.03
CA THR A 213 -21.03 28.98 19.19
C THR A 213 -19.55 28.61 19.31
N ALA A 214 -18.65 29.60 19.19
CA ALA A 214 -17.21 29.42 19.40
C ALA A 214 -16.83 28.95 20.84
N GLU A 215 -17.74 29.06 21.80
CA GLU A 215 -17.56 28.60 23.19
C GLU A 215 -18.05 27.15 23.42
N SER A 216 -18.62 26.51 22.38
CA SER A 216 -19.16 25.16 22.45
C SER A 216 -18.06 24.15 22.79
N SER A 217 -18.27 23.37 23.85
CA SER A 217 -17.29 22.42 24.36
C SER A 217 -17.95 21.14 24.87
N ILE A 218 -17.25 20.01 24.70
CA ILE A 218 -17.66 18.72 25.24
C ILE A 218 -17.16 18.66 26.69
N LYS A 219 -18.10 18.57 27.64
CA LYS A 219 -17.77 18.34 29.05
C LYS A 219 -17.58 16.84 29.30
N LEU A 220 -16.47 16.50 29.94
CA LEU A 220 -16.12 15.15 30.37
C LEU A 220 -15.93 15.23 31.89
N ASP A 221 -16.94 14.75 32.62
CA ASP A 221 -16.95 14.66 34.09
C ASP A 221 -16.37 13.31 34.58
#